data_AF-A0A350A023-F1
#
_entry.id   AF-A0A350A023-F1
#
_cell.length_a   1.000
_cell.length_b   1.000
_cell.length_c   1.000
_cell.angle_alpha   90.00
_cell.angle_beta   90.00
_cell.angle_gamma   90.00
#
_symmetry.space_group_name_H-M   'P 1'
#
loop_
_entity.id
_entity.type
_entity.pdbx_description
1 polymer ?
#
loop_
_entity_poly.entity_id
_entity_poly.type
_entity_poly.pdbx_seq_one_letter_code
_entity_poly.pdbx_strand_id
1 'polypeptide(L)'
;MKRTAGINISGYISKDFGLGVAVRANINAIVAAGIPYVVNDAEIDISKEIKEGEYNIENISGENPYPVNLIQINFDNLSRFFSKKGKEYFEGKYNIGFWAWELDSLPDEALIFFKFLDEIWVPSNFCAEVISLYSTIPVVKIMHSIEPLGNLDYNKLSFGIPENRFVFLVMFDYHSTIERKNPLGAIDAYENAFG
;
A
#
# COMPACT_ATOMS: atom_id res chain seq x y z
N MET A 1 31.14 -0.75 -12.43
CA MET A 1 30.24 -1.91 -12.64
C MET A 1 28.94 -1.40 -13.25
N LYS A 2 28.51 -1.90 -14.41
CA LYS A 2 27.16 -1.59 -14.93
C LYS A 2 26.16 -2.14 -13.90
N ARG A 3 25.37 -1.26 -13.27
CA ARG A 3 24.26 -1.71 -12.44
C ARG A 3 23.21 -2.31 -13.36
N THR A 4 22.86 -3.58 -13.14
CA THR A 4 21.73 -4.21 -13.81
C THR A 4 20.46 -3.47 -13.39
N ALA A 5 19.62 -3.11 -14.36
CA ALA A 5 18.32 -2.52 -14.06
C ALA A 5 17.47 -3.52 -13.23
N GLY A 6 16.76 -3.00 -12.23
CA GLY A 6 15.91 -3.79 -11.34
C GLY A 6 15.41 -2.95 -10.17
N ILE A 7 14.62 -3.57 -9.29
CA ILE A 7 13.92 -2.90 -8.19
C ILE A 7 14.13 -3.66 -6.88
N ASN A 8 14.45 -2.95 -5.81
CA ASN A 8 14.36 -3.46 -4.44
C ASN A 8 13.06 -2.93 -3.85
N ILE A 9 12.11 -3.81 -3.52
CA ILE A 9 10.82 -3.41 -2.97
C ILE A 9 10.77 -3.67 -1.47
N SER A 10 10.29 -2.68 -0.71
CA SER A 10 10.15 -2.74 0.74
C SER A 10 8.79 -2.24 1.18
N GLY A 11 8.28 -2.82 2.26
CA GLY A 11 6.94 -2.53 2.78
C GLY A 11 6.50 -3.57 3.79
N TYR A 12 5.22 -3.57 4.14
CA TYR A 12 4.64 -4.47 5.14
C TYR A 12 4.27 -5.85 4.58
N ILE A 13 5.25 -6.51 3.95
CA ILE A 13 5.05 -7.72 3.12
C ILE A 13 4.35 -8.84 3.88
N SER A 14 4.75 -9.09 5.12
CA SER A 14 4.25 -10.15 6.00
C SER A 14 2.95 -9.80 6.74
N LYS A 15 2.42 -8.57 6.62
CA LYS A 15 1.33 -8.09 7.47
C LYS A 15 -0.05 -8.23 6.78
N ASP A 16 -1.06 -8.60 7.57
CA ASP A 16 -2.45 -8.83 7.13
C ASP A 16 -3.31 -7.57 7.21
N PHE A 17 -3.03 -6.60 6.35
CA PHE A 17 -3.86 -5.40 6.20
C PHE A 17 -3.65 -4.76 4.83
N GLY A 18 -4.43 -3.70 4.54
CA GLY A 18 -4.48 -3.07 3.21
C GLY A 18 -3.12 -2.70 2.63
N LEU A 19 -2.19 -2.12 3.40
CA LEU A 19 -0.88 -1.74 2.87
C LEU A 19 -0.01 -2.98 2.57
N GLY A 20 -0.11 -4.05 3.35
CA GLY A 20 0.58 -5.30 3.06
C GLY A 20 0.08 -5.94 1.76
N VAL A 21 -1.24 -5.99 1.56
CA VAL A 21 -1.86 -6.45 0.29
C VAL A 21 -1.36 -5.60 -0.87
N ALA A 22 -1.31 -4.29 -0.70
CA ALA A 22 -0.85 -3.37 -1.73
C ALA A 22 0.63 -3.59 -2.11
N VAL A 23 1.50 -3.95 -1.16
CA VAL A 23 2.91 -4.26 -1.47
C VAL A 23 2.99 -5.53 -2.30
N ARG A 24 2.27 -6.59 -1.90
CA ARG A 24 2.21 -7.85 -2.63
C ARG A 24 1.63 -7.67 -4.03
N ALA A 25 0.65 -6.80 -4.21
CA ALA A 25 0.12 -6.43 -5.52
C ALA A 25 1.21 -5.82 -6.43
N ASN A 26 2.03 -4.92 -5.90
CA ASN A 26 3.16 -4.35 -6.67
C ASN A 26 4.27 -5.37 -6.93
N ILE A 27 4.53 -6.31 -6.02
CA ILE A 27 5.43 -7.46 -6.29
C ILE A 27 4.90 -8.26 -7.49
N ASN A 28 3.61 -8.61 -7.52
CA ASN A 28 3.01 -9.35 -8.63
C ASN A 28 3.13 -8.59 -9.97
N ALA A 29 2.98 -7.26 -9.96
CA ALA A 29 3.17 -6.43 -11.14
C ALA A 29 4.63 -6.44 -11.65
N ILE A 30 5.60 -6.37 -10.73
CA ILE A 30 7.04 -6.45 -11.04
C ILE A 30 7.38 -7.82 -11.65
N VAL A 31 6.86 -8.90 -11.07
CA VAL A 31 7.02 -10.27 -11.57
C VAL A 31 6.44 -10.41 -12.98
N ALA A 32 5.19 -9.97 -13.17
CA ALA A 32 4.52 -10.05 -14.47
C ALA A 32 5.23 -9.23 -15.57
N ALA A 33 5.89 -8.14 -15.19
CA ALA A 33 6.69 -7.32 -16.10
C ALA A 33 8.08 -7.90 -16.41
N GLY A 34 8.50 -8.99 -15.73
CA GLY A 34 9.82 -9.59 -15.90
C GLY A 34 10.97 -8.70 -15.42
N ILE A 35 10.70 -7.79 -14.48
CA ILE A 35 11.71 -6.87 -13.92
C ILE A 35 12.51 -7.61 -12.85
N PRO A 36 13.85 -7.64 -12.89
CA PRO A 36 14.66 -8.20 -11.82
C PRO A 36 14.38 -7.50 -10.49
N TYR A 37 14.13 -8.26 -9.43
CA TYR A 37 13.76 -7.69 -8.14
C TYR A 37 14.24 -8.51 -6.94
N VAL A 38 14.37 -7.84 -5.81
CA VAL A 38 14.43 -8.46 -4.48
C VAL A 38 13.39 -7.83 -3.58
N VAL A 39 12.92 -8.61 -2.62
CA VAL A 39 11.99 -8.18 -1.58
C VAL A 39 12.78 -7.95 -0.30
N ASN A 40 12.71 -6.74 0.23
CA ASN A 40 13.29 -6.38 1.52
C ASN A 40 12.15 -6.08 2.51
N ASP A 41 11.79 -7.03 3.37
CA ASP A 41 10.79 -6.76 4.40
C ASP A 41 11.22 -5.54 5.25
N ALA A 42 10.27 -4.64 5.47
CA ALA A 42 10.46 -3.49 6.34
C ALA A 42 10.63 -3.93 7.80
N GLU A 43 9.99 -5.04 8.17
CA GLU A 43 9.99 -5.62 9.51
C GLU A 43 9.72 -4.54 10.58
N ILE A 44 8.65 -3.76 10.34
CA ILE A 44 8.19 -2.69 11.23
C ILE A 44 6.98 -3.21 12.00
N ASP A 45 7.07 -3.18 13.33
CA ASP A 45 5.93 -3.49 14.20
C ASP A 45 5.00 -2.29 14.28
N ILE A 46 3.90 -2.33 13.53
CA ILE A 46 2.88 -1.27 13.54
C ILE A 46 2.00 -1.39 14.79
N SER A 47 1.52 -2.60 15.09
CA SER A 47 0.77 -2.92 16.31
C SER A 47 0.89 -4.42 16.62
N LYS A 48 0.60 -4.80 17.87
CA LYS A 48 0.54 -6.21 18.28
C LYS A 48 -0.72 -6.93 17.78
N GLU A 49 -1.71 -6.19 17.29
CA GLU A 49 -3.01 -6.72 16.84
C GLU A 49 -3.01 -7.09 15.37
N ILE A 50 -2.09 -6.52 14.58
CA ILE A 50 -1.93 -6.87 13.18
C ILE A 50 -1.30 -8.25 13.10
N LYS A 51 -2.04 -9.19 12.52
CA LYS A 51 -1.58 -10.55 12.27
C LYS A 51 -0.47 -10.56 11.21
N GLU A 52 0.45 -11.49 11.40
CA GLU A 52 1.39 -11.87 10.36
C GLU A 52 0.79 -13.02 9.56
N GLY A 53 0.79 -12.87 8.25
CA GLY A 53 0.39 -13.91 7.32
C GLY A 53 1.60 -14.67 6.79
N GLU A 54 1.42 -15.97 6.59
CA GLU A 54 2.40 -16.79 5.87
C GLU A 54 2.16 -16.65 4.37
N TYR A 55 2.91 -15.75 3.75
CA TYR A 55 2.88 -15.54 2.30
C TYR A 55 4.08 -16.20 1.65
N ASN A 56 3.86 -16.96 0.57
CA ASN A 56 4.95 -17.52 -0.23
C ASN A 56 5.54 -16.42 -1.11
N ILE A 57 6.44 -15.62 -0.53
CA ILE A 57 7.10 -14.50 -1.21
C ILE A 57 8.47 -14.95 -1.69
N GLU A 58 8.64 -14.99 -3.01
CA GLU A 58 9.93 -15.28 -3.63
C GLU A 58 10.89 -14.09 -3.51
N ASN A 59 12.20 -14.38 -3.59
CA ASN A 59 13.28 -13.38 -3.63
C ASN A 59 13.35 -12.45 -2.41
N ILE A 60 12.90 -12.92 -1.23
CA ILE A 60 13.25 -12.25 0.03
C ILE A 60 14.78 -12.28 0.18
N SER A 61 15.38 -11.12 0.38
CA SER A 61 16.81 -10.98 0.54
C SER A 61 17.14 -9.88 1.55
N GLY A 62 18.24 -10.07 2.29
CA GLY A 62 18.87 -9.02 3.07
C GLY A 62 19.72 -8.06 2.21
N GLU A 63 19.99 -8.44 0.97
CA GLU A 63 20.73 -7.61 0.02
C GLU A 63 19.85 -6.54 -0.60
N ASN A 64 20.51 -5.50 -1.12
CA ASN A 64 19.88 -4.39 -1.82
C ASN A 64 20.66 -4.12 -3.12
N PRO A 65 20.63 -5.03 -4.12
CA PRO A 65 21.55 -5.00 -5.26
C PRO A 65 21.15 -4.02 -6.36
N TYR A 66 19.88 -3.65 -6.48
CA TYR A 66 19.38 -2.90 -7.63
C TYR A 66 19.46 -1.38 -7.44
N PRO A 67 19.49 -0.58 -8.53
CA PRO A 67 19.63 0.87 -8.43
C PRO A 67 18.37 1.61 -7.95
N VAL A 68 17.18 0.98 -7.97
CA VAL A 68 15.90 1.59 -7.61
C VAL A 68 15.35 0.96 -6.35
N ASN A 69 14.94 1.77 -5.38
CA ASN A 69 14.18 1.34 -4.21
C ASN A 69 12.73 1.78 -4.35
N LEU A 70 11.79 0.84 -4.25
CA LEU A 70 10.37 1.14 -4.08
C LEU A 70 10.00 0.91 -2.61
N ILE A 71 9.70 2.00 -1.90
CA ILE A 71 9.46 2.03 -0.46
C ILE A 71 7.97 2.28 -0.22
N GLN A 72 7.23 1.21 -0.04
CA GLN A 72 5.77 1.25 0.13
C GLN A 72 5.40 1.21 1.61
N ILE A 73 5.75 2.31 2.26
CA ILE A 73 5.56 2.61 3.67
C ILE A 73 5.09 4.07 3.73
N ASN A 74 3.99 4.31 4.43
CA ASN A 74 3.49 5.67 4.63
C ASN A 74 4.46 6.47 5.52
N PHE A 75 4.39 7.80 5.40
CA PHE A 75 5.33 8.72 6.04
C PHE A 75 5.41 8.58 7.57
N ASP A 76 4.33 8.17 8.21
CA ASP A 76 4.22 7.94 9.66
C ASP A 76 5.22 6.89 10.17
N ASN A 77 5.63 5.96 9.31
CA ASN A 77 6.61 4.91 9.64
C ASN A 77 7.95 5.06 8.90
N LEU A 78 8.10 6.03 8.00
CA LEU A 78 9.33 6.21 7.22
C LEU A 78 10.54 6.52 8.09
N SER A 79 10.40 7.33 9.14
CA SER A 79 11.51 7.59 10.08
C SER A 79 12.07 6.32 10.71
N ARG A 80 11.19 5.40 11.13
CA ARG A 80 11.58 4.09 11.69
C ARG A 80 12.24 3.22 10.64
N PHE A 81 11.71 3.23 9.41
CA PHE A 81 12.30 2.50 8.29
C PHE A 81 13.72 3.00 7.97
N PHE A 82 13.91 4.31 7.82
CA PHE A 82 15.22 4.92 7.58
C PHE A 82 16.22 4.56 8.67
N SER A 83 15.80 4.64 9.94
CA SER A 83 16.66 4.27 11.07
C SER A 83 17.03 2.78 11.06
N LYS A 84 16.13 1.89 10.65
CA LYS A 84 16.37 0.44 10.64
C LYS A 84 17.26 0.01 9.49
N LYS A 85 17.06 0.55 8.28
CA LYS A 85 17.84 0.18 7.08
C LYS A 85 19.20 0.88 7.00
N GLY A 86 19.32 2.07 7.58
CA GLY A 86 20.55 2.87 7.56
C GLY A 86 20.83 3.53 6.22
N LYS A 87 21.80 4.47 6.22
CA LYS A 87 22.12 5.32 5.06
C LYS A 87 22.50 4.54 3.81
N GLU A 88 23.25 3.44 3.97
CA GLU A 88 23.76 2.61 2.88
C GLU A 88 22.65 2.00 2.02
N TYR A 89 21.46 1.79 2.59
CA TYR A 89 20.31 1.29 1.85
C TYR A 89 19.81 2.28 0.79
N PHE A 90 19.99 3.58 1.00
CA PHE A 90 19.43 4.64 0.15
C PHE A 90 20.50 5.33 -0.71
N GLU A 91 21.75 5.32 -0.25
CA GLU A 91 22.84 6.08 -0.85
C GLU A 91 23.14 5.65 -2.29
N GLY A 92 23.16 6.64 -3.19
CA GLY A 92 23.43 6.43 -4.61
C GLY A 92 22.35 5.63 -5.32
N LYS A 93 21.13 5.54 -4.79
CA LYS A 93 19.98 4.87 -5.43
C LYS A 93 18.86 5.86 -5.73
N TYR A 94 17.96 5.44 -6.59
CA TYR A 94 16.72 6.14 -6.89
C TYR A 94 15.62 5.66 -5.93
N ASN A 95 15.20 6.51 -5.00
CA ASN A 95 14.31 6.15 -3.90
C ASN A 95 12.89 6.66 -4.17
N ILE A 96 11.95 5.74 -4.36
CA ILE A 96 10.56 6.04 -4.65
C ILE A 96 9.75 5.72 -3.39
N GLY A 97 9.05 6.70 -2.83
CA GLY A 97 8.06 6.45 -1.77
C GLY A 97 6.70 6.12 -2.38
N PHE A 98 6.01 5.09 -1.90
CA PHE A 98 4.62 4.81 -2.32
C PHE A 98 3.67 5.11 -1.16
N TRP A 99 2.89 6.18 -1.27
CA TRP A 99 2.02 6.67 -0.19
C TRP A 99 0.54 6.49 -0.54
N ALA A 100 -0.20 5.89 0.39
CA ALA A 100 -1.66 5.83 0.36
C ALA A 100 -2.21 6.86 1.36
N TRP A 101 -2.93 7.86 0.84
CA TRP A 101 -3.44 8.99 1.63
C TRP A 101 -4.92 9.26 1.33
N GLU A 102 -5.64 9.79 2.31
CA GLU A 102 -7.10 9.87 2.28
C GLU A 102 -7.69 11.17 2.86
N LEU A 103 -6.84 12.05 3.41
CA LEU A 103 -7.24 13.37 3.87
C LEU A 103 -6.93 14.43 2.81
N ASP A 104 -7.63 15.54 2.86
CA ASP A 104 -7.53 16.67 1.91
C ASP A 104 -6.27 17.52 2.08
N SER A 105 -5.51 17.27 3.15
CA SER A 105 -4.27 17.96 3.48
C SER A 105 -3.22 16.96 3.94
N LEU A 106 -1.94 17.31 3.75
CA LEU A 106 -0.81 16.50 4.19
C LEU A 106 -0.25 17.09 5.49
N PRO A 107 0.03 16.28 6.52
CA PRO A 107 0.55 16.80 7.78
C PRO A 107 1.99 17.29 7.63
N ASP A 108 2.38 18.29 8.42
CA ASP A 108 3.69 18.95 8.33
C ASP A 108 4.86 17.98 8.52
N GLU A 109 4.68 16.93 9.33
CA GLU A 109 5.70 15.90 9.56
C GLU A 109 6.05 15.13 8.28
N ALA A 110 5.14 15.04 7.31
CA ALA A 110 5.39 14.35 6.04
C ALA A 110 6.35 15.14 5.13
N LEU A 111 6.37 16.46 5.25
CA LEU A 111 7.10 17.36 4.35
C LEU A 111 8.62 17.11 4.38
N ILE A 112 9.14 16.68 5.53
CA ILE A 112 10.57 16.38 5.68
C ILE A 112 11.02 15.23 4.79
N PHE A 113 10.13 14.33 4.36
CA PHE A 113 10.50 13.15 3.61
C PHE A 113 10.75 13.40 2.12
N PHE A 114 10.26 14.50 1.56
CA PHE A 114 10.55 14.87 0.17
C PHE A 114 12.05 15.07 -0.10
N LYS A 115 12.85 15.35 0.94
CA LYS A 115 14.31 15.50 0.80
C LYS A 115 15.08 14.17 0.76
N PHE A 116 14.41 13.05 1.07
CA PHE A 116 15.01 11.72 1.15
C PHE A 116 14.55 10.80 0.02
N LEU A 117 13.61 11.27 -0.81
CA LEU A 117 12.99 10.53 -1.90
C LEU A 117 13.22 11.29 -3.20
N ASP A 118 13.28 10.57 -4.31
CA ASP A 118 13.41 11.13 -5.65
C ASP A 118 12.04 11.30 -6.33
N GLU A 119 11.09 10.41 -6.03
CA GLU A 119 9.69 10.50 -6.47
C GLU A 119 8.73 9.95 -5.41
N ILE A 120 7.47 10.34 -5.51
CA ILE A 120 6.37 9.72 -4.77
C ILE A 120 5.38 9.10 -5.73
N TRP A 121 5.08 7.83 -5.52
CA TRP A 121 4.01 7.13 -6.20
C TRP A 121 2.77 7.07 -5.31
N VAL A 122 1.60 7.20 -5.92
CA VAL A 122 0.32 7.22 -5.22
C VAL A 122 -0.75 6.43 -5.96
N PRO A 123 -1.73 5.82 -5.27
CA PRO A 123 -2.67 4.90 -5.90
C PRO A 123 -3.85 5.59 -6.61
N SER A 124 -4.06 6.89 -6.40
CA SER A 124 -5.24 7.60 -6.91
C SER A 124 -4.95 9.04 -7.33
N ASN A 125 -5.86 9.62 -8.13
CA ASN A 125 -5.82 11.05 -8.47
C ASN A 125 -5.94 11.92 -7.22
N PHE A 126 -6.81 11.55 -6.27
CA PHE A 126 -7.00 12.29 -5.02
C PHE A 126 -5.66 12.44 -4.27
N CYS A 127 -4.95 11.34 -4.07
CA CYS A 127 -3.63 11.38 -3.42
C CYS A 127 -2.65 12.25 -4.22
N ALA A 128 -2.64 12.12 -5.55
CA ALA A 128 -1.73 12.87 -6.41
C ALA A 128 -2.00 14.38 -6.31
N GLU A 129 -3.26 14.79 -6.37
CA GLU A 129 -3.69 16.18 -6.26
C GLU A 129 -3.31 16.75 -4.89
N VAL A 130 -3.67 16.07 -3.80
CA VAL A 130 -3.37 16.53 -2.43
C VAL A 130 -1.86 16.64 -2.19
N ILE A 131 -1.09 15.58 -2.47
CA ILE A 131 0.34 15.56 -2.17
C ILE A 131 1.12 16.53 -3.07
N SER A 132 0.70 16.74 -4.32
CA SER A 132 1.34 17.68 -5.24
C SER A 132 1.27 19.14 -4.79
N LEU A 133 0.30 19.51 -3.93
CA LEU A 133 0.23 20.86 -3.35
C LEU A 133 1.43 21.17 -2.45
N TYR A 134 2.08 20.14 -1.91
CA TYR A 134 3.16 20.26 -0.94
C TYR A 134 4.51 19.75 -1.46
N SER A 135 4.49 18.86 -2.46
CA SER A 135 5.67 18.12 -2.89
C SER A 135 6.70 19.00 -3.60
N THR A 136 7.97 18.83 -3.24
CA THR A 136 9.12 19.41 -3.95
C THR A 136 9.73 18.45 -4.97
N ILE A 137 9.18 17.25 -5.09
CA ILE A 137 9.61 16.18 -6.01
C ILE A 137 8.41 15.67 -6.82
N PRO A 138 8.61 14.93 -7.93
CA PRO A 138 7.51 14.42 -8.74
C PRO A 138 6.56 13.52 -7.94
N VAL A 139 5.26 13.71 -8.15
CA VAL A 139 4.19 12.85 -7.64
C VAL A 139 3.52 12.16 -8.83
N VAL A 140 3.60 10.83 -8.87
CA VAL A 140 3.16 10.02 -10.01
C VAL A 140 2.04 9.09 -9.56
N LYS A 141 0.91 9.13 -10.26
CA LYS A 141 -0.17 8.17 -10.01
C LYS A 141 0.19 6.81 -10.59
N ILE A 142 0.37 5.82 -9.72
CA ILE A 142 0.54 4.40 -10.03
C ILE A 142 -0.51 3.63 -9.25
N MET A 143 -1.56 3.17 -9.93
CA MET A 143 -2.64 2.41 -9.29
C MET A 143 -2.12 1.05 -8.82
N HIS A 144 -2.68 0.56 -7.71
CA HIS A 144 -2.42 -0.82 -7.29
C HIS A 144 -2.84 -1.79 -8.38
N SER A 145 -2.01 -2.81 -8.60
CA SER A 145 -2.42 -3.91 -9.46
C SER A 145 -3.61 -4.63 -8.81
N ILE A 146 -4.51 -5.09 -9.66
CA ILE A 146 -5.61 -5.96 -9.26
C ILE A 146 -5.39 -7.29 -9.97
N GLU A 147 -5.50 -8.38 -9.23
CA GLU A 147 -5.56 -9.69 -9.84
C GLU A 147 -6.98 -9.89 -10.36
N PRO A 148 -7.17 -10.10 -11.68
CA PRO A 148 -8.48 -10.42 -12.19
C PRO A 148 -8.89 -11.75 -11.58
N LEU A 149 -9.90 -11.69 -10.70
CA LEU A 149 -10.59 -12.88 -10.27
C LEU A 149 -11.13 -13.53 -11.55
N GLY A 150 -10.80 -14.81 -11.76
CA GLY A 150 -11.32 -15.57 -12.90
C GLY A 150 -12.85 -15.67 -12.85
N ASN A 151 -13.43 -16.58 -13.63
CA ASN A 151 -14.88 -16.81 -13.54
C ASN A 151 -15.21 -17.36 -12.14
N LEU A 152 -15.74 -16.47 -11.29
CA LEU A 152 -16.28 -16.81 -10.00
C LEU A 152 -17.78 -17.07 -10.16
N ASP A 153 -18.18 -18.34 -10.14
CA ASP A 153 -19.59 -18.75 -10.19
C ASP A 153 -20.26 -18.60 -8.81
N TYR A 154 -20.15 -17.43 -8.20
CA TYR A 154 -20.87 -17.08 -6.97
C TYR A 154 -22.04 -16.15 -7.28
N ASN A 155 -23.21 -16.50 -6.78
CA ASN A 155 -24.40 -15.65 -6.81
C ASN A 155 -24.88 -15.38 -5.37
N LYS A 156 -25.95 -14.59 -5.23
CA LYS A 156 -26.52 -14.29 -3.90
C LYS A 156 -26.90 -15.55 -3.11
N LEU A 157 -27.44 -16.58 -3.80
CA LEU A 157 -27.81 -17.85 -3.17
C LEU A 157 -26.60 -18.60 -2.63
N SER A 158 -25.43 -18.47 -3.26
CA SER A 158 -24.16 -19.01 -2.74
C SER A 158 -23.83 -18.50 -1.33
N PHE A 159 -24.36 -17.34 -0.94
CA PHE A 159 -24.20 -16.74 0.39
C PHE A 159 -25.48 -16.80 1.25
N GLY A 160 -26.48 -17.60 0.84
CA GLY A 160 -27.77 -17.69 1.52
C GLY A 160 -28.67 -16.46 1.37
N ILE A 161 -28.35 -15.57 0.43
CA ILE A 161 -29.12 -14.35 0.17
C ILE A 161 -30.13 -14.62 -0.98
N PRO A 162 -31.44 -14.38 -0.80
CA PRO A 162 -32.42 -14.56 -1.86
C PRO A 162 -32.15 -13.62 -3.05
N GLU A 163 -32.32 -14.12 -4.28
CA GLU A 163 -31.96 -13.37 -5.51
C GLU A 163 -32.72 -12.05 -5.65
N ASN A 164 -33.98 -12.02 -5.20
CA ASN A 164 -34.89 -10.89 -5.28
C ASN A 164 -34.63 -9.79 -4.23
N ARG A 165 -33.60 -9.93 -3.38
CA ARG A 165 -33.23 -8.89 -2.40
C ARG A 165 -32.32 -7.86 -3.04
N PHE A 166 -32.55 -6.59 -2.75
CA PHE A 166 -31.56 -5.54 -3.00
C PHE A 166 -30.55 -5.55 -1.85
N VAL A 167 -29.25 -5.57 -2.16
CA VAL A 167 -28.19 -5.82 -1.18
C VAL A 167 -27.19 -4.68 -1.22
N PHE A 168 -26.87 -4.14 -0.05
CA PHE A 168 -25.77 -3.21 0.16
C PHE A 168 -24.64 -3.93 0.89
N LEU A 169 -23.40 -3.77 0.43
CA LEU A 169 -22.22 -4.34 1.08
C LEU A 169 -21.37 -3.20 1.64
N VAL A 170 -21.13 -3.23 2.95
CA VAL A 170 -20.14 -2.40 3.62
C VAL A 170 -19.08 -3.34 4.17
N MET A 171 -17.85 -3.17 3.70
CA MET A 171 -16.71 -3.98 4.13
C MET A 171 -15.58 -3.05 4.52
N PHE A 172 -15.07 -3.23 5.73
CA PHE A 172 -13.99 -2.43 6.26
C PHE A 172 -13.17 -3.23 7.27
N ASP A 173 -11.91 -2.86 7.41
CA ASP A 173 -11.01 -3.32 8.47
C ASP A 173 -11.22 -2.44 9.73
N TYR A 174 -11.16 -2.99 10.94
CA TYR A 174 -11.25 -2.21 12.18
C TYR A 174 -9.97 -1.43 12.51
N HIS A 175 -8.82 -1.81 11.95
CA HIS A 175 -7.55 -1.13 12.24
C HIS A 175 -7.53 0.35 11.78
N SER A 176 -6.74 1.17 12.48
CA SER A 176 -6.70 2.64 12.42
C SER A 176 -7.81 3.35 13.21
N THR A 177 -8.94 3.71 12.58
CA THR A 177 -10.05 4.45 13.22
C THR A 177 -11.38 4.09 12.56
N ILE A 178 -12.34 3.62 13.36
CA ILE A 178 -13.66 3.20 12.87
C ILE A 178 -14.53 4.41 12.47
N GLU A 179 -14.37 5.54 13.15
CA GLU A 179 -15.16 6.76 12.97
C GLU A 179 -14.99 7.29 11.55
N ARG A 180 -13.77 7.24 11.02
CA ARG A 180 -13.45 7.65 9.65
C ARG A 180 -14.09 6.73 8.60
N LYS A 181 -14.26 5.45 8.93
CA LYS A 181 -14.86 4.44 8.04
C LYS A 181 -16.40 4.46 8.10
N ASN A 182 -16.96 5.02 9.17
CA ASN A 182 -18.39 5.26 9.41
C ASN A 182 -19.33 4.11 9.00
N PRO A 183 -19.11 2.87 9.48
CA PRO A 183 -20.00 1.75 9.14
C PRO A 183 -21.42 1.93 9.71
N LEU A 184 -21.55 2.62 10.85
CA LEU A 184 -22.84 2.92 11.46
C LEU A 184 -23.67 3.85 10.58
N GLY A 185 -23.06 4.89 9.99
CA GLY A 185 -23.77 5.76 9.08
C GLY A 185 -24.34 5.04 7.85
N ALA A 186 -23.69 3.95 7.41
CA ALA A 186 -24.24 3.12 6.33
C ALA A 186 -25.44 2.28 6.79
N ILE A 187 -25.43 1.78 8.03
CA ILE A 187 -26.57 1.09 8.65
C ILE A 187 -27.73 2.08 8.84
N ASP A 188 -27.47 3.23 9.45
CA ASP A 188 -28.47 4.28 9.68
C ASP A 188 -29.09 4.75 8.35
N ALA A 189 -28.29 4.92 7.30
CA ALA A 189 -28.78 5.28 5.98
C ALA A 189 -29.68 4.18 5.38
N TYR A 190 -29.34 2.92 5.58
CA TYR A 190 -30.14 1.79 5.13
C TYR A 190 -31.48 1.74 5.90
N GLU A 191 -31.46 1.79 7.23
CA GLU A 191 -32.68 1.77 8.06
C GLU A 191 -33.60 2.96 7.75
N ASN A 192 -33.04 4.16 7.54
CA ASN A 192 -33.83 5.33 7.16
C ASN A 192 -34.49 5.21 5.77
N ALA A 193 -33.85 4.50 4.83
CA ALA A 193 -34.35 4.35 3.48
C ALA A 193 -35.29 3.13 3.31
N PHE A 194 -35.10 2.07 4.11
CA PHE A 194 -35.71 0.76 3.89
C PHE A 194 -36.36 0.10 5.13
N GLY A 195 -36.06 0.58 6.36
CA GLY A 195 -36.56 0.04 7.64
C GLY A 195 -35.84 -1.21 8.10
#